data_AF-A0A255IGR5-F1
#
_entry.id   AF-A0A255IGR5-F1
#
_cell.length_a   1.000
_cell.length_b   1.000
_cell.length_c   1.000
_cell.angle_alpha   90.00
_cell.angle_beta   90.00
_cell.angle_gamma   90.00
#
_symmetry.space_group_name_H-M   'P 1'
#
loop_
_entity.id
_entity.type
_entity.pdbx_description
1 polymer ?
#
loop_
_entity_poly.entity_id
_entity_poly.type
_entity_poly.pdbx_seq_one_letter_code
_entity_poly.pdbx_strand_id
1 'polypeptide(L)'
;MNKAVFLKELALYLNKMKKEDKDRFITYYDEMLSDYIENGMSEEDAVNKIGDPKRVAEELLESHDSVKIEIPSTGSKFLNIILLILGFPLWGSLLLSGIIMIISIYVLLWCLPFITGIGCFGFFLTSIIGVIGSPFIMFKSIPFGIIQLGTSIISVGSSILLGIATVKISKIFININKKFNIKLVSLFKKKVVIR
;
A
#
# COMPACT_ATOMS: atom_id res chain seq x y z
N MET A 1 -32.33 26.74 -40.81
CA MET A 1 -31.72 25.40 -40.61
C MET A 1 -32.60 24.62 -39.65
N ASN A 2 -32.81 23.33 -39.86
CA ASN A 2 -33.67 22.51 -39.00
C ASN A 2 -32.90 22.02 -37.76
N LYS A 3 -33.59 21.84 -36.63
CA LYS A 3 -33.10 21.23 -35.38
C LYS A 3 -32.22 19.99 -35.61
N ALA A 4 -32.66 19.06 -36.45
CA ALA A 4 -31.92 17.82 -36.73
C ALA A 4 -30.57 18.06 -37.41
N VAL A 5 -30.47 19.10 -38.24
CA VAL A 5 -29.24 19.49 -38.93
C VAL A 5 -28.26 20.14 -37.95
N PHE A 6 -28.77 21.01 -37.08
CA PHE A 6 -27.98 21.68 -36.04
C PHE A 6 -27.31 20.67 -35.09
N LEU A 7 -28.06 19.72 -34.54
CA LEU A 7 -27.52 18.72 -33.60
C LEU A 7 -26.48 17.82 -34.27
N LYS A 8 -26.66 17.50 -35.56
CA LYS A 8 -25.69 16.71 -36.33
C LYS A 8 -24.38 17.47 -36.52
N GLU A 9 -24.43 18.76 -36.84
CA GLU A 9 -23.23 19.60 -36.97
C GLU A 9 -22.54 19.82 -35.62
N LEU A 10 -23.30 20.09 -34.56
CA LEU A 10 -22.78 20.19 -33.21
C LEU A 10 -22.04 18.91 -32.78
N ALA A 11 -22.61 17.73 -33.08
CA ALA A 11 -21.98 16.45 -32.79
C ALA A 11 -20.68 16.21 -33.57
N LEU A 12 -20.54 16.79 -34.77
CA LEU A 12 -19.31 16.72 -35.56
C LEU A 12 -18.23 17.62 -34.96
N TYR A 13 -18.57 18.83 -34.54
CA TYR A 13 -17.62 19.76 -33.92
C TYR A 13 -17.17 19.30 -32.52
N LEU A 14 -18.04 18.64 -31.75
CA LEU A 14 -17.71 18.07 -30.43
C LEU A 14 -16.99 16.72 -30.48
N ASN A 15 -16.54 16.25 -31.65
CA ASN A 15 -15.89 14.93 -31.80
C ASN A 15 -14.54 14.81 -31.07
N LYS A 16 -13.95 15.92 -30.62
CA LYS A 16 -12.73 15.94 -29.81
C LYS A 16 -12.98 15.62 -28.32
N MET A 17 -14.23 15.58 -27.86
CA MET A 17 -14.60 15.31 -26.47
C MET A 17 -14.81 13.82 -26.20
N LYS A 18 -14.82 13.43 -24.92
CA LYS A 18 -15.23 12.08 -24.52
C LYS A 18 -16.69 11.84 -24.91
N LYS A 19 -16.99 10.60 -25.29
CA LYS A 19 -18.32 10.19 -25.79
C LYS A 19 -19.45 10.52 -24.79
N GLU A 20 -19.21 10.31 -23.50
CA GLU A 20 -20.17 10.60 -22.42
C GLU A 20 -20.52 12.10 -22.32
N ASP A 21 -19.51 12.97 -22.38
CA ASP A 21 -19.72 14.42 -22.33
C ASP A 21 -20.41 14.92 -23.59
N LYS A 22 -20.00 14.40 -24.75
CA LYS A 22 -20.62 14.70 -26.05
C LYS A 22 -22.12 14.39 -26.03
N ASP A 23 -22.50 13.18 -25.63
CA ASP A 23 -23.91 12.76 -25.61
C ASP A 23 -24.72 13.63 -24.64
N ARG A 24 -24.14 14.01 -23.49
CA ARG A 24 -24.78 14.92 -22.52
C ARG A 24 -25.06 16.31 -23.11
N PHE A 25 -24.09 16.91 -23.81
CA PHE A 25 -24.29 18.21 -24.43
C PHE A 25 -25.31 18.15 -25.57
N ILE A 26 -25.28 17.10 -26.39
CA ILE A 26 -26.26 16.91 -27.46
C ILE A 26 -27.68 16.81 -26.89
N THR A 27 -27.88 16.02 -25.83
CA THR A 27 -29.19 15.92 -25.17
C THR A 27 -29.65 17.25 -24.59
N TYR A 28 -28.76 18.01 -23.96
CA TYR A 28 -29.10 19.33 -23.40
C TYR A 28 -29.60 20.31 -24.47
N TYR A 29 -28.91 20.41 -25.61
CA TYR A 29 -29.34 21.29 -26.70
C TYR A 29 -30.59 20.75 -27.43
N ASP A 30 -30.79 19.43 -27.47
CA ASP A 30 -32.00 18.81 -28.01
C ASP A 30 -33.24 19.15 -27.16
N GLU A 31 -33.12 19.08 -25.83
CA GLU A 31 -34.16 19.50 -24.88
C GLU A 31 -34.44 21.00 -25.00
N MET A 32 -33.39 21.83 -24.98
CA MET A 32 -33.55 23.29 -25.07
C MET A 32 -34.20 23.76 -26.38
N LEU A 33 -33.84 23.14 -27.51
CA LEU A 33 -34.49 23.42 -28.80
C LEU A 33 -35.94 22.94 -28.82
N SER A 34 -36.24 21.80 -28.20
CA SER A 34 -37.61 21.28 -28.08
C SER A 34 -38.49 22.23 -27.27
N ASP A 35 -37.98 22.76 -26.16
CA ASP A 35 -38.69 23.73 -25.33
C ASP A 35 -39.05 25.00 -26.12
N TYR A 36 -38.15 25.51 -26.95
CA TYR A 36 -38.45 26.68 -27.78
C TYR A 36 -39.55 26.40 -28.82
N ILE A 37 -39.54 25.20 -29.41
CA ILE A 37 -40.57 24.79 -30.36
C ILE A 37 -41.92 24.62 -29.65
N GLU A 38 -41.94 24.02 -28.45
CA GLU A 38 -43.15 23.85 -27.64
C GLU A 38 -43.75 25.18 -27.19
N ASN A 39 -42.90 26.18 -26.91
CA ASN A 39 -43.33 27.54 -26.59
C ASN A 39 -43.80 28.37 -27.82
N GLY A 40 -43.97 27.74 -28.98
CA GLY A 40 -44.56 28.34 -30.17
C GLY A 40 -43.58 29.04 -31.11
N MET A 41 -42.26 28.81 -30.96
CA MET A 41 -41.27 29.26 -31.94
C MET A 41 -41.16 28.27 -33.11
N SER A 42 -40.96 28.78 -34.32
CA SER A 42 -40.60 27.94 -35.47
C SER A 42 -39.22 27.30 -35.24
N GLU A 43 -38.99 26.10 -35.78
CA GLU A 43 -37.71 25.39 -35.66
C GLU A 43 -36.52 26.24 -36.14
N GLU A 44 -36.74 27.06 -37.17
CA GLU A 44 -35.69 27.93 -37.73
C GLU A 44 -35.35 29.09 -36.79
N ASP A 45 -36.34 29.66 -36.12
CA ASP A 45 -36.15 30.76 -35.16
C ASP A 45 -35.50 30.26 -33.87
N ALA A 46 -35.85 29.04 -33.43
CA ALA A 46 -35.24 28.41 -32.27
C ALA A 46 -33.74 28.18 -32.47
N VAL A 47 -33.33 27.71 -33.65
CA VAL A 47 -31.91 27.52 -33.96
C VAL A 47 -31.19 28.86 -34.16
N ASN A 48 -31.83 29.84 -34.80
CA ASN A 48 -31.24 31.17 -34.98
C ASN A 48 -30.99 31.89 -33.64
N LYS A 49 -31.82 31.62 -32.62
CA LYS A 49 -31.66 32.16 -31.27
C LYS A 49 -30.44 31.60 -30.53
N ILE A 50 -30.07 30.35 -30.79
CA ILE A 50 -28.87 29.71 -30.23
C ILE A 50 -27.62 30.17 -30.99
N GLY A 51 -27.74 30.34 -32.31
CA GLY A 51 -26.67 30.79 -33.19
C GLY A 51 -25.93 29.64 -33.86
N ASP A 52 -24.70 29.91 -34.29
CA ASP A 52 -23.93 28.99 -35.13
C ASP A 52 -23.42 27.76 -34.33
N PRO A 53 -23.66 26.52 -34.80
CA PRO A 53 -23.26 25.29 -34.11
C PRO A 53 -21.74 25.18 -33.89
N LYS A 54 -20.93 25.78 -34.78
CA LYS A 54 -19.47 25.82 -34.61
C LYS A 54 -19.07 26.73 -33.46
N ARG A 55 -19.71 27.90 -33.33
CA ARG A 55 -19.42 28.86 -32.25
C ARG A 55 -19.80 28.28 -30.89
N VAL A 56 -20.94 27.62 -30.82
CA VAL A 56 -21.39 26.90 -29.62
C VAL A 56 -20.41 25.78 -29.26
N ALA A 57 -19.94 25.01 -30.24
CA ALA A 57 -18.94 23.97 -29.99
C ALA A 57 -17.59 24.52 -29.51
N GLU A 58 -17.12 25.65 -30.06
CA GLU A 58 -15.89 26.31 -29.62
C GLU A 58 -16.00 26.77 -28.15
N GLU A 59 -17.12 27.38 -27.77
CA GLU A 59 -17.38 27.84 -26.40
C GLU A 59 -17.48 26.66 -25.39
N LEU A 60 -18.11 25.56 -25.79
CA LEU A 60 -18.18 24.33 -25.00
C LEU A 60 -16.81 23.67 -24.84
N LEU A 61 -16.00 23.65 -25.90
CA LEU A 61 -14.65 23.09 -25.85
C LEU A 61 -13.74 23.95 -24.96
N GLU A 62 -13.81 25.28 -25.06
CA GLU A 62 -13.00 26.19 -24.26
C GLU A 62 -13.37 26.14 -22.76
N SER A 63 -14.67 26.06 -22.46
CA SER A 63 -15.16 25.91 -21.08
C SER A 63 -14.88 24.52 -20.49
N HIS A 64 -14.92 23.44 -21.28
CA HIS A 64 -14.69 22.08 -20.76
C HIS A 64 -13.20 21.74 -20.59
N ASP A 65 -12.31 22.29 -21.43
CA ASP A 65 -10.84 22.13 -21.28
C ASP A 65 -10.28 22.94 -20.09
N SER A 66 -11.11 23.79 -19.48
CA SER A 66 -10.76 24.57 -18.28
C SER A 66 -10.79 23.76 -16.98
N VAL A 67 -11.32 22.52 -16.99
CA VAL A 67 -11.14 21.56 -15.88
C VAL A 67 -9.82 20.79 -16.06
N LYS A 68 -8.75 21.51 -16.40
CA LYS A 68 -7.41 21.07 -16.02
C LYS A 68 -7.34 21.25 -14.52
N ILE A 69 -7.47 20.14 -13.80
CA ILE A 69 -7.06 20.03 -12.41
C ILE A 69 -5.66 20.65 -12.33
N GLU A 70 -5.57 21.87 -11.80
CA GLU A 70 -4.31 22.56 -11.54
C GLU A 70 -3.66 21.84 -10.38
N ILE A 71 -2.98 20.74 -10.69
CA ILE A 71 -1.95 20.19 -9.83
C ILE A 71 -0.87 21.29 -9.81
N PRO A 72 -0.53 21.87 -8.64
CA PRO A 72 0.46 22.94 -8.58
C PRO A 72 1.75 22.47 -9.24
N SER A 73 2.02 23.02 -10.41
CA SER A 73 3.15 22.68 -11.26
C SER A 73 4.41 23.33 -10.70
N THR A 74 4.91 22.82 -9.58
CA THR A 74 6.31 23.02 -9.23
C THR A 74 7.16 22.40 -10.36
N GLY A 75 7.78 23.27 -11.16
CA GLY A 75 8.68 22.90 -12.24
C GLY A 75 7.99 22.50 -13.55
N SER A 76 8.62 22.83 -14.68
CA SER A 76 8.14 22.48 -16.02
C SER A 76 7.70 21.01 -16.09
N LYS A 77 6.53 20.73 -16.64
CA LYS A 77 5.95 19.37 -16.72
C LYS A 77 6.93 18.35 -17.33
N PHE A 78 7.79 18.81 -18.25
CA PHE A 78 8.88 18.02 -18.83
C PHE A 78 9.98 17.67 -17.82
N LEU A 79 10.44 18.62 -16.99
CA LEU A 79 11.39 18.30 -15.91
C LEU A 79 10.79 17.32 -14.91
N ASN A 80 9.52 17.47 -14.54
CA ASN A 80 8.88 16.49 -13.64
C ASN A 80 8.74 15.11 -14.29
N ILE A 81 8.45 15.01 -15.59
CA ILE A 81 8.40 13.73 -16.30
C ILE A 81 9.79 13.09 -16.40
N ILE A 82 10.82 13.87 -16.73
CA ILE A 82 12.21 13.39 -16.80
C ILE A 82 12.70 12.97 -15.40
N LEU A 83 12.42 13.78 -14.38
CA LEU A 83 12.75 13.47 -13.00
C LEU A 83 11.94 12.29 -12.47
N LEU A 84 10.73 12.05 -12.97
CA LEU A 84 9.92 10.87 -12.66
C LEU A 84 10.47 9.62 -13.35
N ILE A 85 10.94 9.72 -14.60
CA ILE A 85 11.53 8.60 -15.36
C ILE A 85 12.92 8.23 -14.81
N LEU A 86 13.80 9.21 -14.55
CA LEU A 86 15.07 8.99 -13.84
C LEU A 86 14.85 8.65 -12.37
N GLY A 87 13.77 9.18 -11.79
CA GLY A 87 13.36 8.88 -10.43
C GLY A 87 12.76 7.49 -10.30
N PHE A 88 12.17 6.91 -11.34
CA PHE A 88 11.49 5.62 -11.26
C PHE A 88 12.44 4.49 -10.79
N PRO A 89 13.69 4.39 -11.30
CA PRO A 89 14.73 3.55 -10.71
C PRO A 89 15.03 3.86 -9.24
N LEU A 90 15.03 5.14 -8.86
CA LEU A 90 15.32 5.60 -7.49
C LEU A 90 14.17 5.28 -6.52
N TRP A 91 12.93 5.59 -6.87
CA TRP A 91 11.74 5.30 -6.07
C TRP A 91 11.54 3.80 -5.89
N GLY A 92 11.77 3.01 -6.96
CA GLY A 92 11.75 1.55 -6.88
C GLY A 92 12.80 1.02 -5.91
N SER A 93 14.04 1.51 -6.02
CA SER A 93 15.13 1.11 -5.11
C SER A 93 14.89 1.56 -3.66
N LEU A 94 14.31 2.75 -3.46
CA LEU A 94 14.01 3.30 -2.13
C LEU A 94 12.89 2.52 -1.44
N LEU A 95 11.82 2.20 -2.18
CA LEU A 95 10.70 1.41 -1.69
C LEU A 95 11.15 -0.02 -1.37
N LEU A 96 11.95 -0.61 -2.25
CA LEU A 96 12.54 -1.92 -2.03
C LEU A 96 13.45 -1.93 -0.79
N SER A 97 14.31 -0.92 -0.62
CA SER A 97 15.16 -0.75 0.56
C SER A 97 14.33 -0.65 1.84
N GLY A 98 13.23 0.13 1.83
CA GLY A 98 12.31 0.23 2.95
C GLY A 98 11.66 -1.11 3.32
N ILE A 99 11.24 -1.90 2.32
CA ILE A 99 10.70 -3.25 2.55
C ILE A 99 11.75 -4.16 3.16
N ILE A 100 12.97 -4.18 2.61
CA ILE A 100 14.08 -5.00 3.12
C ILE A 100 14.41 -4.61 4.56
N MET A 101 14.40 -3.32 4.89
CA MET A 101 14.65 -2.84 6.25
C MET A 101 13.59 -3.34 7.24
N ILE A 102 12.31 -3.30 6.86
CA ILE A 102 11.21 -3.85 7.69
C ILE A 102 11.39 -5.36 7.88
N ILE A 103 11.72 -6.08 6.82
CA ILE A 103 11.98 -7.54 6.87
C ILE A 103 13.18 -7.84 7.78
N SER A 104 14.27 -7.09 7.67
CA SER A 104 15.46 -7.27 8.53
C SER A 104 15.12 -7.06 10.01
N ILE A 105 14.34 -6.02 10.34
CA ILE A 105 13.89 -5.80 11.72
C ILE A 105 13.04 -6.99 12.18
N TYR A 106 12.16 -7.51 11.32
CA TYR A 106 11.35 -8.69 11.64
C TYR A 106 12.19 -9.95 11.88
N VAL A 107 13.22 -10.17 11.07
CA VAL A 107 14.16 -11.29 11.24
C VAL A 107 14.94 -11.16 12.55
N LEU A 108 15.47 -9.97 12.86
CA LEU A 108 16.19 -9.70 14.11
C LEU A 108 15.30 -9.96 15.34
N LEU A 109 14.02 -9.58 15.25
CA LEU A 109 13.04 -9.86 16.31
C LEU A 109 12.81 -11.37 16.52
N TRP A 110 12.80 -12.17 15.46
CA TRP A 110 12.70 -13.64 15.55
C TRP A 110 14.00 -14.31 15.99
N CYS A 111 15.15 -13.66 15.80
CA CYS A 111 16.45 -14.19 16.18
C CYS A 111 16.60 -14.31 17.71
N LEU A 112 16.03 -13.38 18.48
CA LEU A 112 16.08 -13.39 19.95
C LEU A 112 15.54 -14.68 20.60
N PRO A 113 14.27 -15.09 20.36
CA PRO A 113 13.75 -16.34 20.91
C PRO A 113 14.44 -17.58 20.34
N PHE A 114 14.99 -17.49 19.12
CA PHE A 114 15.71 -18.58 18.49
C PHE A 114 17.06 -18.87 19.15
N ILE A 115 17.85 -17.82 19.43
CA ILE A 115 19.14 -17.93 20.12
C ILE A 115 18.95 -18.46 21.55
N THR A 116 17.96 -17.94 22.28
CA THR A 116 17.67 -18.41 23.64
C THR A 116 17.16 -19.85 23.67
N GLY A 117 16.36 -20.25 22.67
CA GLY A 117 15.91 -21.63 22.49
C GLY A 117 17.05 -22.61 22.18
N ILE A 118 17.94 -22.27 21.23
CA ILE A 118 19.12 -23.09 20.90
C ILE A 118 20.06 -23.15 22.10
N GLY A 119 20.27 -22.02 22.80
CA GLY A 119 21.06 -21.98 24.02
C GLY A 119 20.52 -22.94 25.07
N CYS A 120 19.21 -22.93 25.32
CA CYS A 120 18.54 -23.86 26.23
C CYS A 120 18.85 -25.33 25.89
N PHE A 121 18.75 -25.69 24.60
CA PHE A 121 19.06 -27.05 24.12
C PHE A 121 20.54 -27.39 24.28
N GLY A 122 21.45 -26.47 23.94
CA GLY A 122 22.89 -26.64 24.10
C GLY A 122 23.28 -26.93 25.54
N PHE A 123 22.85 -26.09 26.48
CA PHE A 123 23.12 -26.28 27.92
C PHE A 123 22.50 -27.56 28.50
N PHE A 124 21.38 -28.02 27.93
CA PHE A 124 20.76 -29.28 28.32
C PHE A 124 21.60 -30.49 27.87
N LEU A 125 22.04 -30.49 26.61
CA LEU A 125 22.87 -31.57 26.07
C LEU A 125 24.22 -31.64 26.78
N THR A 126 24.90 -30.51 26.97
CA THR A 126 26.17 -30.48 27.68
C THR A 126 26.03 -30.98 29.11
N SER A 127 24.90 -30.70 29.76
CA SER A 127 24.62 -31.25 31.08
C SER A 127 24.44 -32.76 31.07
N ILE A 128 23.70 -33.33 30.10
CA ILE A 128 23.50 -34.79 30.03
C ILE A 128 24.85 -35.49 29.87
N ILE A 129 25.67 -34.99 28.93
CA ILE A 129 27.00 -35.52 28.66
C ILE A 129 27.90 -35.38 29.89
N GLY A 130 27.82 -34.24 30.60
CA GLY A 130 28.60 -33.98 31.81
C GLY A 130 28.24 -34.91 32.98
N VAL A 131 26.95 -35.18 33.20
CA VAL A 131 26.46 -36.10 34.25
C VAL A 131 26.88 -37.54 33.95
N ILE A 132 26.69 -38.00 32.71
CA ILE A 132 27.04 -39.38 32.31
C ILE A 132 28.57 -39.56 32.28
N GLY A 133 29.32 -38.53 31.86
CA GLY A 133 30.77 -38.57 31.76
C GLY A 133 31.51 -38.47 33.09
N SER A 134 30.88 -37.91 34.13
CA SER A 134 31.58 -37.69 35.40
C SER A 134 32.04 -38.98 36.11
N PRO A 135 31.23 -40.05 36.23
CA PRO A 135 31.68 -41.31 36.81
C PRO A 135 32.95 -41.86 36.15
N PHE A 136 33.08 -41.73 34.83
CA PHE A 136 34.27 -42.16 34.08
C PHE A 136 35.53 -41.37 34.43
N ILE A 137 35.37 -40.08 34.76
CA ILE A 137 36.48 -39.19 35.09
C ILE A 137 36.87 -39.30 36.56
N MET A 138 35.90 -39.60 37.44
CA MET A 138 36.18 -39.92 38.84
C MET A 138 37.12 -41.13 38.99
N PHE A 139 37.06 -42.12 38.09
CA PHE A 139 38.02 -43.24 38.09
C PHE A 139 39.47 -42.81 37.83
N LYS A 140 39.69 -41.72 37.08
CA LYS A 140 41.03 -41.19 36.82
C LYS A 140 41.46 -40.19 37.88
N SER A 141 40.55 -39.30 38.29
CA SER A 141 40.80 -38.27 39.27
C SER A 141 39.51 -37.77 39.89
N ILE A 142 39.32 -38.09 41.17
CA ILE A 142 38.17 -37.69 41.99
C ILE A 142 37.87 -36.18 41.95
N PRO A 143 38.84 -35.25 42.14
CA PRO A 143 38.54 -33.81 42.16
C PRO A 143 38.00 -33.30 40.82
N PHE A 144 38.52 -33.78 39.69
CA PHE A 144 38.04 -33.38 38.36
C PHE A 144 36.61 -33.90 38.09
N GLY A 145 36.26 -35.09 38.56
CA GLY A 145 34.91 -35.63 38.41
C GLY A 145 33.85 -34.85 39.22
N ILE A 146 34.21 -34.39 40.43
CA ILE A 146 33.33 -33.56 41.27
C ILE A 146 33.09 -32.19 40.62
N ILE A 147 34.14 -31.54 40.11
CA ILE A 147 34.01 -30.26 39.38
C ILE A 147 33.08 -30.42 38.17
N GLN A 148 33.25 -31.51 37.41
CA GLN A 148 32.39 -31.79 36.25
C GLN A 148 30.92 -32.01 36.62
N LEU A 149 30.60 -32.71 37.71
CA LEU A 149 29.21 -32.81 38.17
C LEU A 149 28.65 -31.45 38.57
N GLY A 150 29.43 -30.65 39.28
CA GLY A 150 29.06 -29.28 39.66
C GLY A 150 28.74 -28.42 38.43
N THR A 151 29.62 -28.42 37.43
CA THR A 151 29.40 -27.69 36.17
C THR A 151 28.16 -28.20 35.42
N SER A 152 27.89 -29.50 35.46
CA SER A 152 26.71 -30.08 34.81
C SER A 152 25.42 -29.61 35.48
N ILE A 153 25.35 -29.64 36.82
CA ILE A 153 24.20 -29.15 37.59
C ILE A 153 23.94 -27.66 37.35
N ILE A 154 24.99 -26.85 37.32
CA ILE A 154 24.89 -25.43 36.98
C ILE A 154 24.35 -25.25 35.56
N SER A 155 24.82 -26.07 34.60
CA SER A 155 24.34 -26.07 33.22
C SER A 155 22.85 -26.43 33.10
N VAL A 156 22.34 -27.40 33.88
CA VAL A 156 20.89 -27.67 33.98
C VAL A 156 20.14 -26.44 34.46
N GLY A 157 20.62 -25.81 35.54
CA GLY A 157 20.01 -24.60 36.10
C GLY A 157 19.95 -23.47 35.08
N SER A 158 21.04 -23.25 34.34
CA SER A 158 21.08 -22.28 33.25
C SER A 158 20.10 -22.63 32.12
N SER A 159 20.00 -23.90 31.71
CA SER A 159 19.06 -24.36 30.69
C SER A 159 17.60 -24.07 31.05
N ILE A 160 17.19 -24.38 32.28
CA ILE A 160 15.81 -24.12 32.76
C ILE A 160 15.52 -22.62 32.75
N LEU A 161 16.46 -21.80 33.21
CA LEU A 161 16.31 -20.34 33.28
C LEU A 161 16.20 -19.72 31.87
N LEU A 162 17.02 -20.20 30.92
CA LEU A 162 16.93 -19.87 29.49
C LEU A 162 15.61 -20.33 28.86
N GLY A 163 15.11 -21.51 29.23
CA GLY A 163 13.80 -22.01 28.78
C GLY A 163 12.66 -21.11 29.21
N ILE A 164 12.62 -20.71 30.50
CA ILE A 164 11.61 -19.77 31.02
C ILE A 164 11.73 -18.41 30.32
N ALA A 165 12.95 -17.90 30.12
CA ALA A 165 13.19 -16.67 29.39
C ALA A 165 12.64 -16.76 27.96
N THR A 166 12.90 -17.86 27.26
CA THR A 166 12.41 -18.11 25.90
C THR A 166 10.88 -18.07 25.82
N VAL A 167 10.19 -18.71 26.78
CA VAL A 167 8.72 -18.70 26.82
C VAL A 167 8.18 -17.30 27.09
N LYS A 168 8.78 -16.54 28.02
CA LYS A 168 8.36 -15.15 28.31
C LYS A 168 8.57 -14.24 27.11
N ILE A 169 9.74 -14.30 26.48
CA ILE A 169 10.08 -13.52 25.28
C ILE A 169 9.11 -13.86 24.15
N SER A 170 8.83 -15.14 23.93
CA SER A 170 7.91 -15.60 22.88
C SER A 170 6.47 -15.10 23.12
N LYS A 171 5.99 -15.09 24.37
CA LYS A 171 4.66 -14.54 24.71
C LYS A 171 4.57 -13.03 24.45
N ILE A 172 5.59 -12.28 24.87
CA ILE A 172 5.68 -10.84 24.61
C ILE A 172 5.66 -10.58 23.09
N PHE A 173 6.42 -11.37 22.34
CA PHE A 173 6.50 -11.27 20.89
C PHE A 173 5.15 -11.53 20.22
N ILE A 174 4.46 -12.63 20.56
CA ILE A 174 3.13 -12.94 20.01
C ILE A 174 2.14 -11.80 20.30
N ASN A 175 2.19 -11.22 21.50
CA ASN A 175 1.29 -10.13 21.87
C ASN A 175 1.57 -8.85 21.06
N ILE A 176 2.84 -8.50 20.84
CA ILE A 176 3.22 -7.37 19.98
C ILE A 176 2.75 -7.61 18.55
N ASN A 177 2.99 -8.80 18.00
CA ASN A 177 2.61 -9.16 16.64
C ASN A 177 1.09 -9.11 16.45
N LYS A 178 0.33 -9.63 17.42
CA LYS A 178 -1.14 -9.56 17.44
C LYS A 178 -1.63 -8.11 17.48
N LYS A 179 -1.07 -7.26 18.34
CA LYS A 179 -1.40 -5.83 18.41
C LYS A 179 -1.10 -5.11 17.10
N PHE A 180 0.05 -5.39 16.50
CA PHE A 180 0.44 -4.80 15.23
C PHE A 180 -0.50 -5.21 14.09
N ASN A 181 -0.84 -6.50 14.00
CA ASN A 181 -1.77 -7.01 12.99
C ASN A 181 -3.17 -6.41 13.16
N ILE A 182 -3.71 -6.38 14.39
CA ILE A 182 -5.00 -5.73 14.67
C ILE A 182 -4.98 -4.24 14.28
N LYS A 183 -3.90 -3.52 14.61
CA LYS A 183 -3.75 -2.11 14.24
C LYS A 183 -3.70 -1.94 12.72
N LEU A 184 -2.97 -2.80 12.01
CA LEU A 184 -2.85 -2.79 10.56
C LEU A 184 -4.22 -3.06 9.91
N VAL A 185 -4.93 -4.10 10.34
CA VAL A 185 -6.29 -4.41 9.86
C VAL A 185 -7.28 -3.27 10.16
N SER A 186 -7.16 -2.62 11.32
CA SER A 186 -8.02 -1.48 11.68
C SER A 186 -7.80 -0.25 10.77
N LEU A 187 -6.57 -0.03 10.30
CA LEU A 187 -6.24 1.04 9.36
C LEU A 187 -6.86 0.77 7.98
N PHE A 188 -6.90 -0.49 7.55
CA PHE A 188 -7.56 -0.87 6.31
C PHE A 188 -9.09 -0.80 6.43
N LYS A 189 -9.68 -1.29 7.53
CA LYS A 189 -11.13 -1.20 7.74
C LYS A 189 -11.65 0.24 7.82
N LYS A 190 -10.88 1.18 8.38
CA LYS A 190 -11.24 2.61 8.39
C LYS A 190 -11.32 3.24 6.99
N LYS A 191 -10.61 2.69 5.99
CA LYS A 191 -10.63 3.21 4.62
C LYS A 191 -11.74 2.62 3.73
N VAL A 192 -12.41 1.55 4.16
CA VAL A 192 -13.48 0.88 3.38
C VAL A 192 -14.87 1.44 3.68
N VAL A 193 -15.00 2.45 4.55
CA VAL A 193 -16.21 3.29 4.58
C VAL A 193 -16.12 4.27 3.41
N ILE A 194 -16.29 3.74 2.20
CA ILE A 194 -16.47 4.52 0.99
C ILE A 194 -17.96 4.86 0.91
N ARG A 195 -18.16 6.16 0.75
CA ARG A 195 -19.38 6.94 0.57
C ARG A 195 -20.34 6.36 -0.46
#